data_AF-A0A7S1SHX0-F1
#
_entry.id   AF-A0A7S1SHX0-F1
#
_cell.length_a   1.000
_cell.length_b   1.000
_cell.length_c   1.000
_cell.angle_alpha   90.00
_cell.angle_beta   90.00
_cell.angle_gamma   90.00
#
_symmetry.space_group_name_H-M   'P 1'
#
loop_
_entity.id
_entity.type
_entity.pdbx_description
1 polymer ?
#
loop_
_entity_poly.entity_id
_entity_poly.type
_entity_poly.pdbx_seq_one_letter_code
_entity_poly.pdbx_strand_id
1 'polypeptide(L)'
;MSSEQMDEEEAASVAEVEVLEHGVRFSAAPGGQKTGFYADQRDNRAVVAGMCAGKRVLDLCCYSGGFGIRAAMQGATSVTCVDSSESALELGRRNAELNGVDVEFVKADVKAFMA
;
A
#
# COMPACT_ATOMS: atom_id res chain seq x y z
N MET A 1 -15.16 43.10 -18.33
CA MET A 1 -13.87 42.41 -18.53
C MET A 1 -12.97 42.79 -17.38
N SER A 2 -13.16 42.16 -16.22
CA SER A 2 -12.16 42.13 -15.14
C SER A 2 -11.89 40.64 -14.94
N SER A 3 -10.74 40.23 -15.41
CA SER A 3 -10.17 38.90 -15.24
C SER A 3 -9.95 38.68 -13.74
N GLU A 4 -10.84 37.93 -13.11
CA GLU A 4 -10.57 37.33 -11.81
C GLU A 4 -9.52 36.25 -12.02
N GLN A 5 -8.29 36.60 -11.68
CA GLN A 5 -7.18 35.68 -11.55
C GLN A 5 -7.59 34.63 -10.51
N MET A 6 -7.65 33.38 -10.95
CA MET A 6 -7.81 32.23 -10.05
C MET A 6 -6.47 32.06 -9.35
N ASP A 7 -6.45 32.28 -8.03
CA ASP A 7 -5.30 32.01 -7.19
C ASP A 7 -4.97 30.51 -7.23
N GLU A 8 -3.73 30.19 -7.63
CA GLU A 8 -3.17 28.83 -7.72
C GLU A 8 -2.67 28.30 -6.35
N GLU A 9 -2.98 28.96 -5.23
CA GLU A 9 -2.48 28.62 -3.89
C GLU A 9 -3.58 28.10 -2.95
N GLU A 10 -3.89 26.80 -3.02
CA GLU A 10 -4.06 25.90 -1.87
C GLU A 10 -4.45 24.49 -2.36
N ALA A 11 -3.48 23.73 -2.87
CA ALA A 11 -3.61 22.27 -2.83
C ALA A 11 -3.43 21.84 -1.37
N ALA A 12 -4.50 21.96 -0.57
CA ALA A 12 -4.52 21.47 0.80
C ALA A 12 -4.04 20.01 0.81
N SER A 13 -2.97 19.72 1.55
CA SER A 13 -2.54 18.35 1.81
C SER A 13 -3.66 17.65 2.55
N VAL A 14 -4.47 16.89 1.83
CA VAL A 14 -5.53 16.09 2.45
C VAL A 14 -4.84 15.09 3.35
N ALA A 15 -5.16 15.14 4.64
CA ALA A 15 -4.56 14.25 5.64
C ALA A 15 -4.76 12.78 5.24
N GLU A 16 -3.79 11.93 5.59
CA GLU A 16 -3.96 10.49 5.43
C GLU A 16 -5.20 10.00 6.20
N VAL A 17 -5.96 9.07 5.61
CA VAL A 17 -7.21 8.53 6.16
C VAL A 17 -7.04 7.06 6.47
N GLU A 18 -7.40 6.62 7.67
CA GLU A 18 -7.42 5.21 8.02
C GLU A 18 -8.60 4.48 7.36
N VAL A 19 -8.31 3.34 6.74
CA VAL A 19 -9.24 2.42 6.10
C VAL A 19 -9.19 1.09 6.84
N LEU A 20 -10.34 0.61 7.31
CA LEU A 20 -10.49 -0.73 7.89
C LEU A 20 -11.06 -1.68 6.84
N GLU A 21 -10.25 -2.64 6.39
CA GLU A 21 -10.63 -3.66 5.42
C GLU A 21 -10.50 -5.06 6.05
N HIS A 22 -11.63 -5.74 6.30
CA HIS A 22 -11.64 -7.10 6.86
C HIS A 22 -10.79 -7.28 8.13
N GLY A 23 -10.76 -6.28 9.00
CA GLY A 23 -9.97 -6.29 10.23
C GLY A 23 -8.51 -5.86 10.07
N VAL A 24 -8.07 -5.51 8.85
CA VAL A 24 -6.74 -4.96 8.55
C VAL A 24 -6.83 -3.45 8.39
N ARG A 25 -5.93 -2.71 9.02
CA ARG A 25 -5.88 -1.24 8.98
C ARG A 25 -4.91 -0.76 7.91
N PHE A 26 -5.32 0.18 7.09
CA PHE A 26 -4.46 0.81 6.08
C PHE A 26 -4.59 2.31 6.16
N SER A 27 -3.48 3.03 6.10
CA SER A 27 -3.45 4.45 5.81
C SER A 27 -3.55 4.66 4.30
N ALA A 28 -4.59 5.38 3.87
CA ALA A 28 -4.75 5.87 2.50
C ALA A 28 -4.23 7.30 2.44
N ALA A 29 -3.42 7.63 1.45
CA ALA A 29 -2.87 8.99 1.26
C ALA A 29 -3.62 9.72 0.13
N PRO A 30 -4.65 10.52 0.42
CA PRO A 30 -5.42 11.18 -0.63
C PRO A 30 -4.53 12.21 -1.34
N GLY A 31 -4.47 12.15 -2.67
CA GLY A 31 -3.46 12.85 -3.49
C GLY A 31 -2.34 11.95 -4.02
N GLY A 32 -2.22 10.70 -3.52
CA GLY A 32 -1.40 9.65 -4.10
C GLY A 32 -2.05 8.96 -5.32
N GLN A 33 -1.57 7.76 -5.68
CA GLN A 33 -2.15 6.98 -6.79
C GLN A 33 -3.65 6.70 -6.57
N LYS A 34 -4.47 6.88 -7.63
CA LYS A 34 -5.95 6.89 -7.58
C LYS A 34 -6.50 7.90 -6.56
N THR A 35 -7.15 7.41 -5.50
CA THR A 35 -7.66 8.19 -4.36
C THR A 35 -6.79 8.03 -3.12
N GLY A 36 -5.59 7.46 -3.27
CA GLY A 36 -4.69 7.10 -2.17
C GLY A 36 -4.70 5.63 -1.76
N PHE A 37 -5.67 4.85 -2.23
CA PHE A 37 -5.83 3.42 -1.94
C PHE A 37 -6.60 2.68 -3.05
N TYR A 38 -6.20 1.45 -3.33
CA TYR A 38 -6.84 0.59 -4.34
C TYR A 38 -8.01 -0.20 -3.74
N ALA A 39 -9.17 0.46 -3.58
CA ALA A 39 -10.38 -0.17 -3.04
C ALA A 39 -10.95 -1.28 -3.95
N ASP A 40 -10.73 -1.18 -5.26
CA ASP A 40 -11.13 -2.19 -6.26
C ASP A 40 -10.41 -3.54 -6.08
N GLN A 41 -9.25 -3.56 -5.43
CA GLN A 41 -8.48 -4.77 -5.15
C GLN A 41 -8.87 -5.48 -3.84
N ARG A 42 -9.87 -5.00 -3.09
CA ARG A 42 -10.28 -5.55 -1.78
C ARG A 42 -10.54 -7.06 -1.83
N ASP A 43 -11.35 -7.49 -2.79
CA ASP A 43 -11.80 -8.89 -2.85
C ASP A 43 -10.66 -9.79 -3.33
N ASN A 44 -9.81 -9.29 -4.25
CA ASN A 44 -8.58 -9.98 -4.66
C ASN A 44 -7.61 -10.16 -3.49
N ARG A 45 -7.41 -9.12 -2.66
CA ARG A 45 -6.60 -9.21 -1.44
C ARG A 45 -7.14 -10.28 -0.49
N ALA A 46 -8.47 -10.40 -0.37
CA ALA A 46 -9.10 -11.41 0.48
C ALA A 46 -8.83 -12.84 -0.02
N VAL A 47 -9.02 -13.07 -1.32
CA VAL A 47 -8.80 -14.37 -1.95
C VAL A 47 -7.35 -14.80 -1.83
N VAL A 48 -6.40 -13.90 -2.15
CA VAL A 48 -4.97 -14.21 -2.10
C VAL A 48 -4.52 -14.51 -0.67
N ALA A 49 -4.91 -13.69 0.30
CA ALA A 49 -4.51 -13.88 1.70
C ALA A 49 -4.93 -15.26 2.23
N GLY A 50 -6.13 -15.74 1.88
CA GLY A 50 -6.61 -17.08 2.25
C GLY A 50 -5.72 -18.24 1.78
N MET A 51 -4.80 -17.99 0.84
CA MET A 51 -3.88 -18.99 0.30
C MET A 51 -2.46 -18.89 0.88
N CYS A 52 -2.18 -17.92 1.76
CA CYS A 52 -0.82 -17.53 2.17
C CYS A 52 -0.32 -18.17 3.47
N ALA A 53 -1.20 -18.76 4.29
CA ALA A 53 -0.83 -19.34 5.58
C ALA A 53 0.31 -20.37 5.44
N GLY A 54 1.37 -20.21 6.23
CA GLY A 54 2.54 -21.09 6.23
C GLY A 54 3.49 -20.92 5.04
N LYS A 55 3.29 -19.93 4.16
CA LYS A 55 4.07 -19.73 2.93
C LYS A 55 4.93 -18.46 2.99
N ARG A 56 5.99 -18.46 2.18
CA ARG A 56 6.72 -17.23 1.84
C ARG A 56 6.01 -16.52 0.71
N VAL A 57 5.84 -15.21 0.82
CA VAL A 57 5.08 -14.40 -0.14
C VAL A 57 5.98 -13.29 -0.69
N LEU A 58 5.93 -13.13 -2.01
CA LEU A 58 6.56 -12.02 -2.73
C LEU A 58 5.44 -11.18 -3.36
N ASP A 59 5.30 -9.95 -2.92
CA ASP A 59 4.34 -8.96 -3.43
C ASP A 59 5.08 -7.96 -4.33
N LEU A 60 4.86 -8.05 -5.63
CA LEU A 60 5.54 -7.21 -6.64
C LEU A 60 4.63 -6.08 -7.10
N CYS A 61 5.21 -4.90 -7.31
CA CYS A 61 4.45 -3.67 -7.53
C CYS A 61 3.48 -3.44 -6.36
N CYS A 62 3.98 -3.62 -5.14
CA CYS A 62 3.16 -3.75 -3.94
C CYS A 62 2.47 -2.45 -3.52
N TYR A 63 2.87 -1.31 -4.07
CA TYR A 63 2.46 0.02 -3.62
C TYR A 63 2.60 0.12 -2.08
N SER A 64 1.53 0.46 -1.36
CA SER A 64 1.48 0.56 0.09
C SER A 64 1.25 -0.78 0.82
N GLY A 65 1.62 -1.89 0.18
CA GLY A 65 1.72 -3.22 0.81
C GLY A 65 0.40 -3.97 0.99
N GLY A 66 -0.64 -3.65 0.24
CA GLY A 66 -1.99 -4.18 0.48
C GLY A 66 -2.08 -5.72 0.47
N PHE A 67 -1.42 -6.39 -0.48
CA PHE A 67 -1.43 -7.85 -0.54
C PHE A 67 -0.46 -8.45 0.48
N GLY A 68 0.78 -7.96 0.53
CA GLY A 68 1.80 -8.46 1.44
C GLY A 68 1.42 -8.37 2.92
N ILE A 69 0.90 -7.21 3.37
CA ILE A 69 0.48 -7.02 4.77
C ILE A 69 -0.66 -7.97 5.12
N ARG A 70 -1.63 -8.14 4.22
CA ARG A 70 -2.74 -9.06 4.46
C ARG A 70 -2.28 -10.52 4.47
N ALA A 71 -1.31 -10.88 3.64
CA ALA A 71 -0.69 -12.20 3.69
C ALA A 71 0.03 -12.45 5.02
N ALA A 72 0.77 -11.47 5.54
CA ALA A 72 1.42 -11.55 6.85
C ALA A 72 0.38 -11.74 7.97
N MET A 73 -0.69 -10.94 7.97
CA MET A 73 -1.81 -11.05 8.92
C MET A 73 -2.50 -12.43 8.87
N GLN A 74 -2.46 -13.11 7.73
CA GLN A 74 -3.05 -14.44 7.54
C GLN A 74 -2.07 -15.59 7.85
N GLY A 75 -0.88 -15.29 8.37
CA GLY A 75 0.09 -16.29 8.82
C GLY A 75 1.09 -16.74 7.77
N ALA A 76 1.41 -15.89 6.78
CA ALA A 76 2.59 -16.10 5.94
C ALA A 76 3.86 -16.17 6.81
N THR A 77 4.83 -17.01 6.44
CA THR A 77 6.07 -17.20 7.20
C THR A 77 7.09 -16.10 6.95
N SER A 78 7.05 -15.48 5.77
CA SER A 78 7.81 -14.28 5.44
C SER A 78 7.12 -13.55 4.29
N VAL A 79 7.22 -12.23 4.27
CA VAL A 79 6.67 -11.40 3.20
C VAL A 79 7.73 -10.39 2.75
N THR A 80 8.00 -10.36 1.46
CA THR A 80 8.81 -9.33 0.81
C THR A 80 7.95 -8.56 -0.18
N CYS A 81 7.90 -7.25 -0.02
CA CYS A 81 7.17 -6.28 -0.82
C CYS A 81 8.16 -5.48 -1.66
N VAL A 82 7.95 -5.42 -2.97
CA VAL A 82 8.84 -4.73 -3.91
C VAL A 82 8.08 -3.66 -4.70
N ASP A 83 8.58 -2.43 -4.68
CA ASP A 83 8.06 -1.34 -5.50
C ASP A 83 9.19 -0.38 -5.91
N SER A 84 8.96 0.38 -6.97
CA SER A 84 9.89 1.41 -7.44
C SER A 84 9.74 2.74 -6.67
N SER A 85 8.56 2.97 -6.06
CA SER A 85 8.22 4.19 -5.35
C SER A 85 8.59 4.12 -3.87
N GLU A 86 9.59 4.89 -3.44
CA GLU A 86 9.97 4.94 -2.02
C GLU A 86 8.83 5.47 -1.14
N SER A 87 8.10 6.50 -1.60
CA SER A 87 6.97 7.05 -0.85
C SER A 87 5.85 6.02 -0.63
N ALA A 88 5.61 5.13 -1.60
CA ALA A 88 4.68 4.02 -1.43
C ALA A 88 5.18 3.00 -0.41
N LEU A 89 6.49 2.67 -0.44
CA LEU A 89 7.10 1.76 0.54
C LEU A 89 7.10 2.34 1.95
N GLU A 90 7.36 3.64 2.12
CA GLU A 90 7.23 4.33 3.41
C GLU A 90 5.82 4.24 3.97
N LEU A 91 4.79 4.44 3.13
CA LEU A 91 3.40 4.23 3.52
C LEU A 91 3.12 2.75 3.84
N GLY A 92 3.71 1.83 3.07
CA GLY A 92 3.63 0.39 3.33
C GLY A 92 4.22 -0.01 4.69
N ARG A 93 5.37 0.55 5.08
CA ARG A 93 5.99 0.33 6.39
C ARG A 93 5.08 0.80 7.51
N ARG A 94 4.50 2.01 7.39
CA ARG A 94 3.49 2.51 8.34
C ARG A 94 2.28 1.57 8.43
N ASN A 95 1.79 1.06 7.29
CA ASN A 95 0.68 0.11 7.28
C ASN A 95 1.04 -1.24 7.95
N ALA A 96 2.27 -1.73 7.78
CA ALA A 96 2.73 -2.93 8.47
C ALA A 96 2.78 -2.71 9.98
N GLU A 97 3.31 -1.57 10.43
CA GLU A 97 3.33 -1.15 11.84
C GLU A 97 1.92 -1.05 12.43
N LEU A 98 0.95 -0.47 11.71
CA LEU A 98 -0.46 -0.39 12.14
C LEU A 98 -1.09 -1.76 12.41
N ASN A 99 -0.59 -2.83 11.78
CA ASN A 99 -1.09 -4.18 11.96
C ASN A 99 -0.17 -5.06 12.81
N GLY A 100 0.98 -4.53 13.26
CA GLY A 100 1.95 -5.27 14.07
C GLY A 100 2.56 -6.47 13.35
N VAL A 101 2.74 -6.38 12.04
CA VAL A 101 3.33 -7.45 11.21
C VAL A 101 4.70 -7.05 10.69
N ASP A 102 5.58 -8.04 10.58
CA ASP A 102 6.90 -7.87 9.97
C ASP A 102 6.83 -8.16 8.46
N VAL A 103 7.21 -7.18 7.66
CA VAL A 103 7.18 -7.22 6.20
C VAL A 103 8.42 -6.50 5.69
N GLU A 104 9.20 -7.17 4.85
CA GLU A 104 10.36 -6.57 4.21
C GLU A 104 9.91 -5.70 3.03
N PHE A 105 10.38 -4.45 2.96
CA PHE A 105 10.08 -3.53 1.85
C PHE A 105 11.36 -3.18 1.09
N VAL A 106 11.40 -3.53 -0.19
CA VAL A 106 12.56 -3.37 -1.08
C VAL A 106 12.24 -2.37 -2.18
N LYS A 107 13.04 -1.30 -2.27
CA LYS A 107 12.98 -0.36 -3.40
C LYS A 107 13.74 -0.92 -4.59
N ALA A 108 13.01 -1.31 -5.64
CA ALA A 108 13.61 -1.78 -6.88
C ALA A 108 12.68 -1.60 -8.07
N ASP A 109 13.27 -1.51 -9.27
CA ASP A 109 12.54 -1.85 -10.48
C ASP A 109 12.26 -3.36 -10.47
N VAL A 110 10.99 -3.75 -10.61
CA VAL A 110 10.58 -5.16 -10.47
C VAL A 110 11.18 -6.05 -11.56
N LYS A 111 11.39 -5.53 -12.77
CA LYS A 111 11.99 -6.31 -13.85
C LYS A 111 13.45 -6.61 -13.54
N ALA A 112 14.19 -5.62 -13.05
CA ALA A 112 15.57 -5.81 -12.60
C ALA A 112 15.67 -6.72 -11.36
N PHE A 113 14.72 -6.63 -10.44
CA PHE A 113 14.68 -7.46 -9.23
C PHE A 113 14.50 -8.96 -9.53
N MET A 114 13.79 -9.29 -10.62
CA MET A 114 13.52 -10.67 -11.01
C MET A 114 14.52 -11.28 -12.00
N ALA A 115 15.53 -10.53 -12.42
CA ALA A 115 16.56 -10.98 -13.37
C ALA A 115 17.61 -11.85 -12.69
#